data_AF-A0A6B2CG71-F1
#
_entry.id   AF-A0A6B2CG71-F1
#
_cell.length_a   1.000
_cell.length_b   1.000
_cell.length_c   1.000
_cell.angle_alpha   90.00
_cell.angle_beta   90.00
_cell.angle_gamma   90.00
#
_symmetry.space_group_name_H-M   'P 1'
#
loop_
_entity.id
_entity.type
_entity.pdbx_description
1 polymer ?
#
loop_
_entity_poly.entity_id
_entity_poly.type
_entity_poly.pdbx_seq_one_letter_code
_entity_poly.pdbx_strand_id
1 'polypeptide(L)'
;MADFFSNLEAWVKRQQEVREGFRKAEADYKEADRLALILLSRMAFQHMMRTIEAFDQWLKDPAITAHMPREMLVDLWEKLRVLLYGLIDLDIEHTSKYNEFLKKLSAEGRLNPLLFYEKGEKESKRVQLQI
;
A
#
# COMPACT_ATOMS: atom_id res chain seq x y z
N MET A 1 5.93 -10.25 -31.18
CA MET A 1 5.43 -11.51 -30.56
C MET A 1 6.47 -12.08 -29.59
N ALA A 2 7.70 -12.40 -30.02
CA ALA A 2 8.77 -12.86 -29.12
C ALA A 2 9.04 -11.87 -27.96
N ASP A 3 9.08 -10.57 -28.26
CA ASP A 3 9.26 -9.52 -27.23
C ASP A 3 8.10 -9.39 -26.24
N PHE A 4 6.88 -9.80 -26.64
CA PHE A 4 5.72 -9.76 -25.75
C PHE A 4 5.80 -10.88 -24.70
N PHE A 5 6.14 -12.10 -25.13
CA PHE A 5 6.32 -13.24 -24.22
C PHE A 5 7.51 -13.06 -23.27
N SER A 6 8.64 -12.54 -23.77
CA SER A 6 9.81 -12.27 -22.93
C SER A 6 9.53 -11.18 -21.87
N ASN A 7 8.71 -10.17 -22.21
CA ASN A 7 8.28 -9.15 -21.26
C ASN A 7 7.39 -9.73 -20.14
N LEU A 8 6.49 -10.65 -20.45
CA LEU A 8 5.66 -11.33 -19.45
C LEU A 8 6.50 -12.20 -18.51
N GLU A 9 7.44 -12.99 -19.05
CA GLU A 9 8.35 -13.81 -18.24
C GLU A 9 9.25 -12.95 -17.33
N ALA A 10 9.81 -11.86 -17.86
CA ALA A 10 10.61 -10.93 -17.08
C ALA A 10 9.79 -10.27 -15.96
N TRP A 11 8.52 -9.94 -16.22
CA TRP A 11 7.63 -9.40 -15.21
C TRP A 11 7.38 -10.40 -14.08
N VAL A 12 7.07 -11.67 -14.40
CA VAL A 12 6.88 -12.73 -13.40
C VAL A 12 8.15 -12.92 -12.56
N LYS A 13 9.33 -12.96 -13.20
CA LYS A 13 10.61 -13.11 -12.50
C LYS A 13 10.85 -11.97 -11.49
N ARG A 14 10.60 -10.73 -11.88
CA ARG A 14 10.72 -9.57 -10.96
C ARG A 14 9.79 -9.68 -9.75
N GLN A 15 8.55 -10.13 -9.94
CA GLN A 15 7.62 -10.32 -8.82
C GLN A 15 8.10 -11.41 -7.86
N GLN A 16 8.72 -12.48 -8.37
CA GLN A 16 9.32 -13.53 -7.53
C GLN A 16 10.50 -12.99 -6.71
N GLU A 17 11.38 -12.18 -7.31
CA GLU A 17 12.51 -11.55 -6.62
C GLU A 17 12.04 -10.61 -5.51
N VAL A 18 11.03 -9.78 -5.77
CA VAL A 18 10.42 -8.89 -4.76
C VAL A 18 9.84 -9.71 -3.61
N ARG A 19 9.10 -10.79 -3.90
CA ARG A 19 8.52 -11.67 -2.88
C ARG A 19 9.59 -12.26 -1.97
N GLU A 20 10.70 -12.73 -2.53
CA GLU A 20 11.81 -13.29 -1.74
C GLU A 20 12.52 -12.21 -0.92
N GLY A 21 12.63 -10.99 -1.44
CA GLY A 21 13.15 -9.84 -0.71
C GLY A 21 12.34 -9.52 0.55
N PHE A 22 11.01 -9.49 0.43
CA PHE A 22 10.11 -9.29 1.58
C PHE A 22 10.21 -10.42 2.60
N ARG A 23 10.22 -11.68 2.13
CA ARG A 23 10.33 -12.85 3.02
C ARG A 23 11.58 -12.80 3.91
N LYS A 24 12.69 -12.30 3.37
CA LYS A 24 13.94 -12.10 4.13
C LYS A 24 13.86 -10.90 5.05
N ALA A 25 13.29 -9.79 4.59
CA ALA A 25 13.18 -8.56 5.36
C ALA A 25 12.25 -8.70 6.59
N GLU A 26 11.25 -9.58 6.51
CA GLU A 26 10.28 -9.80 7.59
C GLU A 26 10.61 -11.01 8.49
N ALA A 27 11.74 -11.71 8.30
CA ALA A 27 12.02 -12.98 8.97
C ALA A 27 11.82 -12.94 10.50
N ASP A 28 12.25 -11.84 11.14
CA ASP A 28 12.15 -11.63 12.59
C ASP A 28 11.29 -10.41 12.95
N TYR A 29 10.27 -10.09 12.14
CA TYR A 29 9.46 -8.88 12.32
C TYR A 29 8.81 -8.76 13.71
N LYS A 30 8.59 -9.88 14.41
CA LYS A 30 8.02 -9.91 15.77
C LYS A 30 8.95 -9.31 16.83
N GLU A 31 10.26 -9.41 16.61
CA GLU A 31 11.30 -8.87 17.50
C GLU A 31 11.78 -7.48 17.02
N ALA A 32 11.23 -6.96 15.93
CA ALA A 32 11.62 -5.70 15.34
C ALA A 32 11.14 -4.51 16.18
N ASP A 33 11.97 -3.46 16.24
CA ASP A 33 11.59 -2.22 16.91
C ASP A 33 10.46 -1.48 16.15
N ARG A 34 9.89 -0.46 16.81
CA ARG A 34 8.81 0.35 16.24
C ARG A 34 9.17 0.99 14.90
N LEU A 35 10.41 1.47 14.73
CA LEU A 35 10.82 2.12 13.48
C LEU A 35 10.91 1.10 12.35
N ALA A 36 11.51 -0.06 12.61
CA ALA A 36 11.61 -1.16 11.66
C ALA A 36 10.22 -1.63 11.19
N LEU A 37 9.27 -1.80 12.12
CA LEU A 37 7.88 -2.15 11.77
C LEU A 37 7.23 -1.09 10.86
N ILE A 38 7.39 0.21 11.19
CA ILE A 38 6.88 1.30 10.35
C ILE A 38 7.50 1.27 8.95
N LEU A 39 8.82 1.06 8.85
CA LEU A 39 9.51 1.02 7.56
C LEU A 39 9.08 -0.19 6.73
N LEU A 40 8.98 -1.37 7.33
CA LEU A 40 8.48 -2.58 6.68
C LEU A 40 7.06 -2.37 6.12
N SER A 41 6.14 -1.84 6.93
CA SER A 41 4.77 -1.53 6.47
C SER A 41 4.76 -0.53 5.32
N ARG A 42 5.55 0.55 5.40
CA ARG A 42 5.64 1.56 4.33
C ARG A 42 6.18 0.97 3.03
N MET A 43 7.22 0.15 3.12
CA MET A 43 7.77 -0.54 1.96
C MET A 43 6.72 -1.47 1.34
N ALA A 44 6.02 -2.27 2.16
CA ALA A 44 4.95 -3.15 1.69
C ALA A 44 3.88 -2.36 0.92
N PHE A 45 3.36 -1.26 1.47
CA PHE A 45 2.38 -0.42 0.78
C PHE A 45 2.93 0.17 -0.52
N GLN A 46 4.17 0.68 -0.53
CA GLN A 46 4.78 1.21 -1.75
C GLN A 46 4.89 0.16 -2.86
N HIS A 47 5.28 -1.06 -2.50
CA HIS A 47 5.35 -2.17 -3.46
C HIS A 47 3.97 -2.61 -3.92
N MET A 48 2.98 -2.72 -3.02
CA MET A 48 1.59 -3.03 -3.37
C MET A 48 1.03 -2.01 -4.37
N MET A 49 1.18 -0.71 -4.10
CA MET A 49 0.68 0.35 -5.00
C MET A 49 1.28 0.21 -6.41
N ARG A 50 2.60 0.02 -6.51
CA ARG A 50 3.28 -0.17 -7.81
C ARG A 50 2.80 -1.42 -8.55
N THR A 51 2.59 -2.52 -7.82
CA THR A 51 2.11 -3.77 -8.43
C THR A 51 0.67 -3.63 -8.92
N ILE A 52 -0.20 -3.00 -8.13
CA ILE A 52 -1.60 -2.72 -8.52
C ILE A 52 -1.63 -1.81 -9.75
N GLU A 53 -0.85 -0.73 -9.75
CA GLU A 53 -0.77 0.20 -10.88
C GLU A 53 -0.27 -0.51 -12.15
N ALA A 54 0.81 -1.30 -12.06
CA ALA A 54 1.32 -2.05 -13.21
C ALA A 54 0.29 -3.06 -13.74
N PHE A 55 -0.47 -3.72 -12.85
CA PHE A 55 -1.49 -4.67 -13.23
C PHE A 55 -2.71 -3.99 -13.88
N ASP A 56 -3.14 -2.84 -13.37
CA ASP A 56 -4.18 -2.01 -13.98
C ASP A 56 -3.76 -1.52 -15.37
N GLN A 57 -2.51 -1.09 -15.55
CA GLN A 57 -1.97 -0.72 -16.87
C GLN A 57 -1.92 -1.91 -17.82
N TRP A 58 -1.54 -3.10 -17.33
CA TRP A 58 -1.57 -4.32 -18.13
C TRP A 58 -2.99 -4.68 -18.61
N LEU A 59 -4.01 -4.51 -17.76
CA LEU A 59 -5.41 -4.70 -18.15
C LEU A 59 -5.93 -3.65 -19.13
N LYS A 60 -5.26 -2.50 -19.29
CA LYS A 60 -5.61 -1.49 -20.30
C LYS A 60 -5.01 -1.78 -21.67
N ASP A 61 -4.10 -2.74 -21.79
CA ASP A 61 -3.50 -3.11 -23.07
C ASP A 61 -4.58 -3.69 -24.01
N PRO A 62 -4.76 -3.14 -25.24
CA PRO A 62 -5.73 -3.63 -26.21
C PRO A 62 -5.55 -5.12 -26.57
N ALA A 63 -4.31 -5.63 -26.58
CA ALA A 63 -4.06 -7.04 -26.86
C ALA A 63 -4.61 -7.93 -25.74
N ILE A 64 -4.51 -7.48 -24.49
CA ILE A 64 -5.06 -8.19 -23.32
C ILE A 64 -6.58 -8.13 -23.34
N THR A 65 -7.15 -6.94 -23.48
CA THR A 65 -8.62 -6.76 -23.46
C THR A 65 -9.33 -7.43 -24.65
N ALA A 66 -8.68 -7.52 -25.81
CA ALA A 66 -9.27 -8.16 -26.99
C ALA A 66 -9.22 -9.70 -26.96
N HIS A 67 -8.23 -10.31 -26.28
CA HIS A 67 -7.99 -11.75 -26.38
C HIS A 67 -8.16 -12.51 -25.05
N MET A 68 -8.22 -11.83 -23.91
CA MET A 68 -8.38 -12.52 -22.62
C MET A 68 -9.77 -13.17 -22.52
N PRO A 69 -9.85 -14.50 -22.34
CA PRO A 69 -11.14 -15.18 -22.23
C PRO A 69 -11.83 -14.81 -20.93
N ARG A 70 -13.17 -14.84 -20.95
CA ARG A 70 -14.02 -14.50 -19.80
C ARG A 70 -13.66 -15.30 -18.54
N GLU A 71 -13.33 -16.57 -18.68
CA GLU A 71 -12.97 -17.45 -17.56
C GLU A 71 -11.75 -16.94 -16.79
N MET A 72 -10.74 -16.41 -17.50
CA MET A 72 -9.58 -15.78 -16.87
C MET A 72 -9.94 -14.49 -16.15
N LEU A 73 -10.87 -13.69 -16.69
CA LEU A 73 -11.35 -12.47 -16.04
C LEU A 73 -12.14 -12.77 -14.77
N VAL A 74 -12.91 -13.87 -14.76
CA VAL A 74 -13.65 -14.33 -13.57
C VAL A 74 -12.67 -14.77 -12.49
N ASP A 75 -11.70 -15.64 -12.80
CA ASP A 75 -10.66 -16.06 -11.86
C ASP A 75 -9.86 -14.87 -11.32
N LEU A 76 -9.51 -13.93 -12.19
CA LEU A 76 -8.85 -12.68 -11.79
C LEU A 76 -9.68 -11.89 -10.79
N TRP A 77 -10.97 -11.67 -11.08
CA TRP A 77 -11.86 -10.93 -10.19
C TRP A 77 -12.02 -11.62 -8.83
N GLU A 78 -12.17 -12.95 -8.81
CA GLU A 78 -12.30 -13.73 -7.60
C GLU A 78 -11.09 -13.57 -6.66
N LYS A 79 -9.88 -13.48 -7.22
CA LYS A 79 -8.66 -13.23 -6.45
C LYS A 79 -8.52 -11.76 -6.06
N LEU A 80 -8.80 -10.84 -6.99
CA LEU A 80 -8.68 -9.40 -6.77
C LEU A 80 -9.59 -8.91 -5.64
N ARG A 81 -10.85 -9.38 -5.60
CA ARG A 81 -11.81 -8.96 -4.56
C ARG A 81 -11.36 -9.37 -3.15
N VAL A 82 -10.65 -10.48 -3.00
CA VAL A 82 -10.10 -10.91 -1.69
C VAL A 82 -9.06 -9.90 -1.21
N LEU A 83 -8.16 -9.45 -2.09
CA LEU A 83 -7.18 -8.42 -1.76
C LEU A 83 -7.83 -7.06 -1.50
N LEU A 84 -8.84 -6.69 -2.30
CA LEU A 84 -9.59 -5.45 -2.15
C LEU A 84 -10.28 -5.37 -0.78
N TYR A 85 -11.09 -6.37 -0.44
CA TYR A 85 -11.80 -6.39 0.83
C TYR A 85 -10.82 -6.52 2.00
N GLY A 86 -9.78 -7.35 1.88
CA GLY A 86 -8.75 -7.47 2.91
C GLY A 86 -8.03 -6.14 3.19
N LEU A 87 -7.77 -5.32 2.17
CA LEU A 87 -7.18 -3.99 2.35
C LEU A 87 -8.15 -3.00 3.02
N ILE A 88 -9.43 -3.04 2.62
CA ILE A 88 -10.48 -2.19 3.22
C ILE A 88 -10.67 -2.56 4.70
N ASP A 89 -10.76 -3.85 5.01
CA ASP A 89 -10.92 -4.35 6.38
C ASP A 89 -9.72 -3.97 7.24
N LEU A 90 -8.50 -4.09 6.69
CA LEU A 90 -7.27 -3.65 7.37
C LEU A 90 -7.33 -2.17 7.77
N ASP A 91 -7.73 -1.30 6.83
CA ASP A 91 -7.86 0.15 7.09
C ASP A 91 -8.90 0.45 8.16
N ILE A 92 -10.10 -0.13 8.03
CA ILE A 92 -11.18 0.04 9.01
C ILE A 92 -10.71 -0.38 10.40
N GLU A 93 -10.12 -1.57 10.50
CA GLU A 93 -9.70 -2.15 11.78
C GLU A 93 -8.58 -1.32 12.43
N HIS A 94 -7.52 -1.02 11.70
CA HIS A 94 -6.35 -0.35 12.27
C HIS A 94 -6.61 1.12 12.56
N THR A 95 -7.34 1.82 11.68
CA THR A 95 -7.71 3.22 11.90
C THR A 95 -8.66 3.34 13.09
N SER A 96 -9.65 2.44 13.22
CA SER A 96 -10.56 2.44 14.37
C SER A 96 -9.83 2.12 15.68
N LYS A 97 -9.00 1.08 15.71
CA LYS A 97 -8.20 0.72 16.90
C LYS A 97 -7.26 1.85 17.32
N TYR A 98 -6.61 2.51 16.36
CA TYR A 98 -5.71 3.62 16.65
C TYR A 98 -6.47 4.85 17.18
N ASN A 99 -7.65 5.15 16.64
CA ASN A 99 -8.53 6.20 17.16
C ASN A 99 -8.96 5.93 18.61
N GLU A 100 -9.36 4.70 18.94
CA GLU A 100 -9.68 4.31 20.32
C GLU A 100 -8.48 4.44 21.26
N PHE A 101 -7.30 4.03 20.80
CA PHE A 101 -6.06 4.20 21.54
C PHE A 101 -5.75 5.67 21.82
N LEU A 102 -5.88 6.55 20.82
CA LEU A 102 -5.69 8.00 20.99
C LEU A 102 -6.68 8.62 21.98
N LYS A 103 -7.96 8.20 21.95
CA LYS A 103 -8.96 8.65 22.91
C LYS A 103 -8.58 8.29 24.35
N LYS A 104 -8.09 7.06 24.59
CA LYS A 104 -7.59 6.63 25.90
C LYS A 104 -6.37 7.45 26.33
N LEU A 105 -5.41 7.63 25.43
CA LEU A 105 -4.20 8.41 25.71
C LEU A 105 -4.50 9.87 26.05
N SER A 106 -5.49 10.45 25.37
CA SER A 106 -6.02 11.80 25.65
C SER A 106 -6.64 11.89 27.04
N ALA A 107 -7.52 10.94 27.40
CA ALA A 107 -8.14 10.88 28.72
C ALA A 107 -7.12 10.70 29.86
N GLU A 108 -6.00 10.04 29.58
CA GLU A 108 -4.87 9.86 30.52
C GLU A 108 -3.94 11.08 30.59
N GLY A 109 -4.14 12.12 29.77
CA GLY A 109 -3.26 13.30 29.71
C GLY A 109 -1.85 13.02 29.17
N ARG A 110 -1.65 11.88 28.50
CA ARG A 110 -0.35 11.40 27.99
C ARG A 110 -0.13 11.70 26.51
N LEU A 111 -1.08 12.39 25.89
CA LEU A 111 -1.06 12.76 24.50
C LEU A 111 -0.08 13.94 24.31
N ASN A 112 0.93 13.78 23.45
CA ASN A 112 1.96 14.81 23.27
C ASN A 112 1.33 16.08 22.64
N PRO A 113 1.26 17.20 23.37
CA PRO A 113 0.56 18.40 22.90
C PRO A 113 1.20 19.01 21.65
N LEU A 114 2.49 18.80 21.41
CA LEU A 114 3.18 19.32 20.22
C LEU A 114 2.74 18.64 18.92
N LEU A 115 2.23 17.41 18.98
CA LEU A 115 1.75 16.67 17.81
C LEU A 115 0.32 17.06 17.40
N PHE A 116 -0.41 17.73 18.29
CA PHE A 116 -1.80 18.13 18.11
C PHE A 116 -2.00 19.61 18.40
N TYR A 117 -0.94 20.41 18.27
CA TYR A 117 -1.08 21.84 18.14
C TYR A 117 -1.91 22.08 16.88
N GLU A 118 -3.22 22.23 17.06
CA GLU A 118 -4.04 22.90 16.08
C GLU A 118 -3.35 24.25 15.83
N LYS A 119 -3.19 24.62 14.57
CA LYS A 119 -2.97 26.01 14.19
C LYS A 119 -4.19 26.82 14.65
N GLY A 120 -4.27 27.06 15.96
CA GLY A 120 -5.01 28.16 16.55
C GLY A 120 -4.35 29.42 15.98
N GLU A 121 -5.15 30.16 15.24
CA GLU A 121 -4.78 31.24 14.33
C GLU A 121 -4.37 30.78 12.92
N LYS A 122 -5.25 31.13 11.99
CA LYS A 122 -4.92 31.34 10.58
C LYS A 122 -3.67 32.23 10.51
N GLU A 123 -2.49 31.65 10.49
CA GLU A 123 -1.36 32.30 9.83
C GLU A 123 -1.79 32.54 8.40
N SER A 124 -2.14 33.81 8.13
CA SER A 124 -2.25 34.40 6.81
C SER A 124 -1.22 33.75 5.89
N LYS A 125 -1.67 33.16 4.79
CA LYS A 125 -0.81 32.60 3.74
C LYS A 125 0.32 33.59 3.51
N ARG A 126 1.54 33.27 3.95
CA ARG A 126 2.73 33.95 3.44
C ARG A 126 2.73 33.65 1.95
N VAL A 127 2.41 34.68 1.17
CA VAL A 127 2.53 34.67 -0.29
C VAL A 127 3.92 34.14 -0.59
N GLN A 128 3.99 32.94 -1.18
CA GLN A 128 5.23 32.48 -1.78
C GLN A 128 5.46 33.37 -3.00
N LEU A 129 6.37 34.34 -2.85
CA LEU A 129 6.99 34.99 -3.99
C LEU A 129 7.77 33.91 -4.74
N GLN A 130 7.28 33.57 -5.93
CA GLN A 130 8.10 32.87 -6.92
C GLN A 130 9.24 33.81 -7.31
N ILE A 131 10.48 33.34 -7.12
CA ILE A 131 11.65 33.80 -7.85
C ILE A 131 12.21 32.57 -8.54
#